data_AF-A0A9W8M8G4-F1
#
_entry.id   AF-A0A9W8M8G4-F1
#
_cell.length_a   1.000
_cell.length_b   1.000
_cell.length_c   1.000
_cell.angle_alpha   90.00
_cell.angle_beta   90.00
_cell.angle_gamma   90.00
#
_symmetry.space_group_name_H-M   'P 1'
#
loop_
_entity.id
_entity.type
_entity.pdbx_description
1 polymer ?
#
loop_
_entity_poly.entity_id
_entity_poly.type
_entity_poly.pdbx_seq_one_letter_code
_entity_poly.pdbx_strand_id
1 'polypeptide(L)'
;MHDSDERFPPPLCHPGTREAVIYRILDWYGYQQGPGKPIMWVYAPAGYGKTAIAGTVAEMLEEKSAELDFSPIGATFFFWRTSQERNSPARFIVTIAYQLSMSIPGLACHIQTAVMQNPMILRKALEVQLRKLIVEPFKALGDTRDMPNCFIIIDGLDECINSDRESRVERRYAEDQEIVQVRVLDLIHILASSQLPLSFLLLSRPEAWIKQHIESQQFEGLVEFVNILNDYVNSNPDLTHSTPFSSLYELYRQILRTCPEGNRSVMIDVLGELYVGSFCFDDDVAMP
;
A
#
# COMPACT_ATOMS: atom_id res chain seq x y z
N MET A 1 0.21 -14.08 2.28
CA MET A 1 0.34 -14.31 0.83
C MET A 1 -1.02 -14.01 0.19
N HIS A 2 -1.05 -13.77 -1.11
CA HIS A 2 -2.26 -13.35 -1.83
C HIS A 2 -3.25 -14.50 -2.00
N ASP A 3 -2.76 -15.73 -1.98
CA ASP A 3 -3.46 -17.00 -2.12
C ASP A 3 -3.83 -17.65 -0.77
N SER A 4 -3.70 -16.94 0.35
CA SER A 4 -4.02 -17.49 1.69
C SER A 4 -5.51 -17.83 1.83
N ASP A 5 -5.83 -18.92 2.54
CA ASP A 5 -7.20 -19.39 2.82
C ASP A 5 -8.12 -18.31 3.42
N GLU A 6 -7.57 -17.43 4.27
CA GLU A 6 -8.30 -16.29 4.85
C GLU A 6 -8.85 -15.28 3.83
N ARG A 7 -8.34 -15.34 2.59
CA ARG A 7 -8.78 -14.49 1.48
C ARG A 7 -9.69 -15.23 0.51
N PHE A 8 -10.07 -16.49 0.73
CA PHE A 8 -10.85 -17.24 -0.24
C PHE A 8 -12.36 -16.88 -0.22
N PRO A 9 -13.00 -16.62 -1.38
CA PRO A 9 -12.38 -16.43 -2.69
C PRO A 9 -11.63 -15.08 -2.76
N PRO A 10 -10.44 -15.02 -3.41
CA PRO A 10 -9.64 -13.80 -3.44
C PRO A 10 -10.46 -12.66 -4.05
N PRO A 11 -10.42 -11.45 -3.46
CA PRO A 11 -11.01 -10.29 -4.10
C PRO A 11 -10.22 -10.02 -5.38
N LEU A 12 -10.88 -10.18 -6.52
CA LEU A 12 -10.35 -9.93 -7.85
C LEU A 12 -11.22 -8.88 -8.55
N CYS A 13 -10.61 -8.11 -9.44
CA CYS A 13 -11.35 -7.23 -10.33
C CYS A 13 -12.24 -8.06 -11.26
N HIS A 14 -13.45 -7.59 -11.52
CA HIS A 14 -14.28 -8.18 -12.56
C HIS A 14 -13.64 -7.94 -13.94
N PRO A 15 -13.76 -8.88 -14.88
CA PRO A 15 -13.24 -8.69 -16.24
C PRO A 15 -13.70 -7.38 -16.86
N GLY A 16 -12.80 -6.66 -17.55
CA GLY A 16 -13.09 -5.35 -18.14
C GLY A 16 -13.11 -4.18 -17.14
N THR A 17 -12.87 -4.41 -15.85
CA THR A 17 -12.79 -3.35 -14.84
C THR A 17 -11.35 -3.09 -14.43
N ARG A 18 -11.01 -1.82 -14.13
CA ARG A 18 -9.69 -1.42 -13.62
C ARG A 18 -8.48 -1.74 -14.52
N GLU A 19 -8.73 -2.16 -15.76
CA GLU A 19 -7.68 -2.56 -16.71
C GLU A 19 -6.61 -1.48 -16.88
N ALA A 20 -7.00 -0.22 -17.03
CA ALA A 20 -6.04 0.89 -17.18
C ALA A 20 -5.06 0.98 -16.00
N VAL A 21 -5.55 0.87 -14.76
CA VAL A 21 -4.71 0.90 -13.55
C VAL A 21 -3.84 -0.36 -13.48
N ILE A 22 -4.42 -1.53 -13.75
CA ILE A 22 -3.73 -2.81 -13.70
C ILE A 22 -2.57 -2.84 -14.70
N TYR A 23 -2.81 -2.48 -15.97
CA TYR A 23 -1.77 -2.45 -16.98
C TYR A 23 -0.72 -1.39 -16.68
N ARG A 24 -1.11 -0.22 -16.16
CA ARG A 24 -0.14 0.79 -15.70
C ARG A 24 0.80 0.24 -14.62
N ILE A 25 0.29 -0.52 -13.65
CA ILE A 25 1.10 -1.16 -12.60
C ILE A 25 2.08 -2.17 -13.22
N LEU A 26 1.58 -3.03 -14.11
CA LEU A 26 2.39 -4.07 -14.76
C LEU A 26 3.49 -3.49 -15.65
N ASP A 27 3.17 -2.44 -16.41
CA ASP A 27 4.13 -1.73 -17.27
C ASP A 27 5.19 -1.01 -16.44
N TRP A 28 4.78 -0.39 -15.32
CA TRP A 28 5.69 0.30 -14.41
C TRP A 28 6.68 -0.66 -13.71
N TYR A 29 6.27 -1.88 -13.34
CA TYR A 29 7.12 -2.82 -12.60
C TYR A 29 8.43 -3.20 -13.32
N GLY A 30 8.45 -3.21 -14.66
CA GLY A 30 9.69 -3.33 -15.46
C GLY A 30 10.39 -4.71 -15.48
N TYR A 31 9.93 -5.69 -14.68
CA TYR A 31 10.40 -7.09 -14.62
C TYR A 31 11.92 -7.25 -14.39
N GLN A 32 12.73 -7.13 -15.44
CA GLN A 32 14.19 -7.31 -15.37
C GLN A 32 14.88 -6.09 -14.76
N GLN A 33 14.47 -4.89 -15.18
CA GLN A 33 15.00 -3.64 -14.64
C GLN A 33 13.89 -2.96 -13.87
N GLY A 34 14.16 -2.66 -12.60
CA GLY A 34 13.20 -1.94 -11.77
C GLY A 34 12.90 -0.54 -12.33
N PRO A 35 11.73 0.02 -11.99
CA PRO A 35 11.38 1.38 -12.35
C PRO A 35 12.37 2.40 -11.80
N GLY A 36 12.44 3.57 -12.43
CA GLY A 36 13.22 4.70 -11.92
C GLY A 36 12.74 5.18 -10.54
N LYS A 37 11.48 4.92 -10.20
CA LYS A 37 10.88 5.15 -8.88
C LYS A 37 10.46 3.81 -8.28
N PRO A 38 11.12 3.30 -7.22
CA PRO A 38 10.88 1.96 -6.70
C PRO A 38 9.54 1.78 -5.96
N ILE A 39 8.79 2.85 -5.72
CA ILE A 39 7.50 2.79 -5.02
C ILE A 39 6.41 3.33 -5.93
N MET A 40 5.30 2.61 -6.06
CA MET A 40 4.06 3.11 -6.62
C MET A 40 3.00 3.11 -5.52
N TRP A 41 2.41 4.28 -5.25
CA TRP A 41 1.30 4.42 -4.33
C TRP A 41 -0.01 4.59 -5.10
N VAL A 42 -0.86 3.57 -5.03
CA VAL A 42 -2.21 3.55 -5.58
C VAL A 42 -3.22 3.87 -4.49
N TYR A 43 -3.88 5.02 -4.57
CA TYR A 43 -4.78 5.48 -3.50
C TYR A 43 -6.18 5.78 -4.01
N ALA A 44 -7.15 5.50 -3.14
CA ALA A 44 -8.57 5.79 -3.33
C ALA A 44 -9.34 5.62 -2.01
N PRO A 45 -10.56 6.17 -1.89
CA PRO A 45 -11.44 5.91 -0.74
C PRO A 45 -11.79 4.42 -0.57
N ALA A 46 -12.48 4.09 0.54
CA ALA A 46 -13.00 2.74 0.78
C ALA A 46 -14.03 2.35 -0.31
N GLY A 47 -14.08 1.06 -0.68
CA GLY A 47 -15.02 0.54 -1.67
C GLY A 47 -14.62 0.70 -3.14
N TYR A 48 -13.47 1.31 -3.44
CA TYR A 48 -13.02 1.53 -4.83
C TYR A 48 -12.24 0.35 -5.44
N GLY A 49 -12.16 -0.79 -4.76
CA GLY A 49 -11.57 -2.02 -5.29
C GLY A 49 -10.04 -2.08 -5.26
N LYS A 50 -9.37 -1.36 -4.34
CA LYS A 50 -7.90 -1.44 -4.17
C LYS A 50 -7.42 -2.87 -3.93
N THR A 51 -7.97 -3.56 -2.93
CA THR A 51 -7.65 -4.96 -2.62
C THR A 51 -7.91 -5.89 -3.81
N ALA A 52 -8.92 -5.60 -4.63
CA ALA A 52 -9.22 -6.34 -5.85
C ALA A 52 -8.14 -6.12 -6.93
N ILE A 53 -7.67 -4.88 -7.11
CA ILE A 53 -6.53 -4.56 -7.99
C ILE A 53 -5.28 -5.29 -7.53
N ALA A 54 -4.97 -5.24 -6.22
CA ALA A 54 -3.82 -5.93 -5.66
C ALA A 54 -3.89 -7.45 -5.86
N GLY A 55 -5.08 -8.05 -5.71
CA GLY A 55 -5.33 -9.46 -5.98
C GLY A 55 -5.12 -9.82 -7.46
N THR A 56 -5.75 -9.08 -8.37
CA THR A 56 -5.64 -9.33 -9.81
C THR A 56 -4.21 -9.12 -10.34
N VAL A 57 -3.51 -8.08 -9.88
CA VAL A 57 -2.08 -7.88 -10.24
C VAL A 57 -1.23 -9.05 -9.75
N ALA A 58 -1.48 -9.55 -8.54
CA ALA A 58 -0.76 -10.70 -8.01
C ALA A 58 -1.01 -11.98 -8.85
N GLU A 59 -2.27 -12.25 -9.18
CA GLU A 59 -2.67 -13.41 -10.01
C GLU A 59 -2.02 -13.33 -11.41
N MET A 60 -2.09 -12.18 -12.08
CA MET A 60 -1.49 -12.01 -13.41
C MET A 60 0.03 -12.18 -13.43
N LEU A 61 0.72 -11.74 -12.36
CA LEU A 61 2.17 -11.91 -12.26
C LEU A 61 2.57 -13.35 -11.91
N GLU A 62 1.75 -14.05 -11.13
CA GLU A 62 1.92 -15.47 -10.85
C GLU A 62 1.72 -16.30 -12.12
N GLU A 63 0.69 -16.02 -12.92
CA GLU A 63 0.50 -16.67 -14.23
C GLU A 63 1.70 -16.43 -15.17
N LYS A 64 2.20 -15.20 -15.21
CA LYS A 64 3.40 -14.85 -16.00
C LYS A 64 4.68 -15.52 -15.50
N SER A 65 4.75 -15.99 -14.26
CA SER A 65 5.94 -16.67 -13.75
C SER A 65 6.28 -17.94 -14.54
N ALA A 66 5.28 -18.58 -15.17
CA ALA A 66 5.50 -19.74 -16.03
C ALA A 66 6.29 -19.42 -17.32
N GLU A 67 6.32 -18.15 -17.72
CA GLU A 67 7.04 -17.67 -18.90
C GLU A 67 8.40 -17.06 -18.56
N LEU A 68 8.74 -16.98 -17.27
CA LEU A 68 9.93 -16.32 -16.76
C LEU A 68 10.82 -17.31 -16.01
N ASP A 69 12.13 -17.12 -16.08
CA ASP A 69 13.09 -17.94 -15.31
C ASP A 69 13.18 -17.51 -13.82
N PHE A 70 12.26 -16.66 -13.36
CA PHE A 70 12.21 -16.14 -11.99
C PHE A 70 10.75 -15.84 -11.57
N SER A 71 10.50 -15.79 -10.26
CA SER A 71 9.21 -15.35 -9.72
C SER A 71 9.17 -13.82 -9.63
N PRO A 72 8.25 -13.13 -10.34
CA PRO A 72 8.12 -11.68 -10.24
C PRO A 72 7.68 -11.22 -8.86
N ILE A 73 6.84 -12.01 -8.18
CA ILE A 73 6.33 -11.70 -6.85
C ILE A 73 7.32 -12.20 -5.81
N GLY A 74 7.88 -11.25 -5.06
CA GLY A 74 8.71 -11.51 -3.90
C GLY A 74 7.92 -11.74 -2.63
N ALA A 75 6.90 -10.91 -2.42
CA ALA A 75 6.07 -10.98 -1.24
C ALA A 75 4.76 -10.22 -1.44
N THR A 76 3.72 -10.68 -0.75
CA THR A 76 2.47 -9.94 -0.62
C THR A 76 2.05 -9.84 0.84
N PHE A 77 1.55 -8.66 1.23
CA PHE A 77 1.04 -8.42 2.57
C PHE A 77 -0.26 -7.61 2.51
N PHE A 78 -1.34 -8.20 2.98
CA PHE A 78 -2.66 -7.59 3.01
C PHE A 78 -2.99 -7.28 4.46
N PHE A 79 -2.76 -6.03 4.85
CA PHE A 79 -3.14 -5.56 6.17
C PHE A 79 -4.64 -5.76 6.38
N TRP A 80 -5.01 -6.18 7.57
CA TRP A 80 -6.40 -6.37 7.92
C TRP A 80 -6.61 -6.06 9.39
N ARG A 81 -7.39 -5.01 9.67
CA ARG A 81 -7.46 -4.42 11.03
C ARG A 81 -7.85 -5.45 12.10
N THR A 82 -8.76 -6.36 11.79
CA THR A 82 -9.29 -7.34 12.76
C THR A 82 -8.50 -8.64 12.83
N SER A 83 -7.41 -8.79 12.07
CA SER A 83 -6.55 -9.99 12.11
C SER A 83 -5.29 -9.69 12.92
N GLN A 84 -5.12 -10.40 14.04
CA GLN A 84 -3.93 -10.29 14.90
C GLN A 84 -2.62 -10.67 14.18
N GLU A 85 -2.72 -11.43 13.09
CA GLU A 85 -1.56 -11.84 12.29
C GLU A 85 -1.22 -10.83 11.18
N ARG A 86 -2.16 -9.93 10.83
CA ARG A 86 -2.04 -9.01 9.67
C ARG A 86 -2.22 -7.55 10.01
N ASN A 87 -2.15 -7.17 11.28
CA ASN A 87 -2.31 -5.78 11.68
C ASN A 87 -1.04 -5.16 12.28
N SER A 88 -0.05 -5.95 12.70
CA SER A 88 1.19 -5.47 13.34
C SER A 88 2.38 -5.30 12.37
N PRO A 89 3.15 -4.20 12.49
CA PRO A 89 4.41 -4.01 11.75
C PRO A 89 5.47 -5.08 12.00
N ALA A 90 5.48 -5.71 13.18
CA ALA A 90 6.42 -6.79 13.47
C ALA A 90 6.13 -8.02 12.59
N ARG A 91 4.85 -8.34 12.40
CA ARG A 91 4.41 -9.42 11.50
C ARG A 91 4.73 -9.07 10.05
N PHE A 92 4.51 -7.82 9.65
CA PHE A 92 4.89 -7.34 8.33
C PHE A 92 6.35 -7.69 7.97
N ILE A 93 7.34 -7.29 8.77
CA ILE A 93 8.76 -7.56 8.44
C ILE A 93 9.06 -9.06 8.34
N VAL A 94 8.61 -9.84 9.33
CA VAL A 94 8.89 -11.28 9.38
C VAL A 94 8.25 -12.01 8.20
N THR A 95 7.01 -11.66 7.86
CA THR A 95 6.27 -12.24 6.74
C THR A 95 6.88 -11.85 5.38
N ILE A 96 7.36 -10.61 5.22
CA ILE A 96 8.08 -10.20 4.01
C ILE A 96 9.41 -10.96 3.91
N ALA A 97 10.21 -11.03 4.98
CA ALA A 97 11.48 -11.74 4.97
C ALA A 97 11.30 -13.24 4.64
N TYR A 98 10.28 -13.88 5.20
CA TYR A 98 9.95 -15.27 4.90
C TYR A 98 9.58 -15.47 3.43
N GLN A 99 8.68 -14.64 2.89
CA GLN A 99 8.27 -14.74 1.49
C GLN A 99 9.45 -14.51 0.53
N LEU A 100 10.28 -13.48 0.78
CA LEU A 100 11.48 -13.23 -0.03
C LEU A 100 12.46 -14.40 0.03
N SER A 101 12.57 -15.10 1.17
CA SER A 101 13.41 -16.29 1.29
C SER A 101 12.95 -17.46 0.40
N MET A 102 11.67 -17.50 0.05
CA MET A 102 11.08 -18.51 -0.83
C MET A 102 11.16 -18.09 -2.29
N SER A 103 10.98 -16.80 -2.58
CA SER A 103 11.01 -16.29 -3.95
C SER A 103 12.41 -16.08 -4.51
N ILE A 104 13.42 -15.84 -3.65
CA ILE A 104 14.77 -15.47 -4.08
C ILE A 104 15.77 -16.59 -3.75
N PRO A 105 16.35 -17.26 -4.77
CA PRO A 105 17.37 -18.28 -4.57
C PRO A 105 18.55 -17.79 -3.74
N GLY A 106 18.98 -18.60 -2.78
CA GLY A 106 20.11 -18.30 -1.90
C GLY A 106 19.77 -17.39 -0.70
N LEU A 107 18.71 -16.59 -0.75
CA LEU A 107 18.41 -15.66 0.35
C LEU A 107 18.06 -16.39 1.66
N ALA A 108 17.41 -17.55 1.57
CA ALA A 108 17.03 -18.36 2.72
C ALA A 108 18.21 -18.73 3.63
N CYS A 109 19.39 -19.06 3.09
CA CYS A 109 20.53 -19.48 3.91
C CYS A 109 21.06 -18.32 4.77
N HIS A 110 21.04 -17.09 4.24
CA HIS A 110 21.47 -15.90 4.96
C HIS A 110 20.48 -15.51 6.05
N ILE A 111 19.17 -15.59 5.77
CA ILE A 111 18.12 -15.33 6.76
C ILE A 111 18.18 -16.36 7.90
N GLN A 112 18.30 -17.65 7.56
CA GLN A 112 18.44 -18.72 8.55
C GLN A 112 19.67 -18.51 9.42
N THR A 113 20.82 -18.14 8.83
CA THR A 113 22.04 -17.85 9.57
C THR A 113 21.83 -16.70 10.55
N ALA A 114 21.18 -15.60 10.13
CA ALA A 114 20.89 -14.46 10.99
C ALA A 114 20.00 -14.84 12.19
N VAL A 115 18.99 -15.69 11.97
CA VAL A 115 18.10 -16.19 13.04
C VAL A 115 18.84 -17.15 13.97
N MET A 116 19.66 -18.07 13.44
CA MET A 116 20.44 -19.02 14.26
C MET A 116 21.47 -18.31 15.15
N GLN A 117 22.14 -17.27 14.61
CA GLN A 117 23.08 -16.46 15.38
C GLN A 117 22.40 -15.60 16.44
N ASN A 118 21.17 -15.19 16.21
CA ASN A 118 20.41 -14.38 17.16
C ASN A 118 18.91 -14.70 17.14
N PRO A 119 18.47 -15.73 17.88
CA PRO A 119 17.04 -16.10 17.92
C PRO A 119 16.14 -14.97 18.45
N MET A 120 16.70 -14.06 19.25
CA MET A 120 15.96 -12.90 19.79
C MET A 120 15.70 -11.81 18.74
N ILE A 121 16.17 -11.97 17.49
CA ILE A 121 16.00 -10.97 16.43
C ILE A 121 14.53 -10.60 16.22
N LEU A 122 13.61 -11.58 16.27
CA LEU A 122 12.16 -11.39 16.08
C LEU A 122 11.49 -10.53 17.17
N ARG A 123 12.21 -10.25 18.26
CA ARG A 123 11.74 -9.40 19.38
C ARG A 123 12.50 -8.07 19.46
N LYS A 124 13.42 -7.80 18.53
CA LYS A 124 14.15 -6.52 18.49
C LYS A 124 13.31 -5.42 17.84
N ALA A 125 13.80 -4.19 17.92
CA ALA A 125 13.23 -3.06 17.19
C ALA A 125 13.08 -3.37 15.70
N LEU A 126 12.01 -2.86 15.08
CA LEU A 126 11.64 -3.17 13.69
C LEU A 126 12.76 -2.86 12.71
N GLU A 127 13.46 -1.75 12.90
CA GLU A 127 14.58 -1.31 12.08
C GLU A 127 15.75 -2.31 12.16
N VAL A 128 15.92 -2.95 13.33
CA VAL A 128 16.90 -4.02 13.51
C VAL A 128 16.44 -5.31 12.83
N GLN A 129 15.15 -5.65 12.91
CA GLN A 129 14.57 -6.78 12.18
C GLN A 129 14.73 -6.61 10.67
N LEU A 130 14.29 -5.47 10.12
CA LEU A 130 14.40 -5.10 8.71
C LEU A 130 15.83 -5.27 8.21
N ARG A 131 16.79 -4.69 8.92
CA ARG A 131 18.19 -4.73 8.54
C ARG A 131 18.77 -6.15 8.60
N LYS A 132 18.50 -6.91 9.66
CA LYS A 132 19.07 -8.25 9.87
C LYS A 132 18.40 -9.36 9.07
N LEU A 133 17.12 -9.21 8.74
CA LEU A 133 16.32 -10.24 8.07
C LEU A 133 16.13 -9.96 6.58
N ILE A 134 16.35 -8.72 6.11
CA ILE A 134 16.19 -8.37 4.70
C ILE A 134 17.47 -7.72 4.16
N VAL A 135 17.85 -6.54 4.65
CA VAL A 135 18.95 -5.77 4.02
C VAL A 135 20.29 -6.49 4.04
N GLU A 136 20.72 -7.02 5.18
CA GLU A 136 21.99 -7.76 5.28
C GLU A 136 21.98 -9.08 4.50
N PRO A 137 20.92 -9.91 4.57
CA PRO A 137 20.79 -11.08 3.72
C PRO A 137 20.91 -10.79 2.22
N PHE A 138 20.28 -9.73 1.71
CA PHE A 138 20.45 -9.34 0.31
C PHE A 138 21.89 -8.95 -0.02
N LYS A 139 22.53 -8.14 0.84
CA LYS A 139 23.93 -7.74 0.65
C LYS A 139 24.90 -8.93 0.69
N ALA A 140 24.53 -10.00 1.40
CA ALA A 140 25.33 -11.22 1.48
C ALA A 140 25.23 -12.10 0.22
N LEU A 141 24.22 -11.90 -0.64
CA LEU A 141 24.10 -12.59 -1.93
C LEU A 141 25.18 -12.15 -2.94
N GLY A 142 25.81 -11.00 -2.74
CA GLY A 142 26.79 -10.43 -3.64
C GLY A 142 26.23 -9.27 -4.46
N ASP A 143 26.62 -9.18 -5.73
CA ASP A 143 26.11 -8.14 -6.63
C ASP A 143 24.66 -8.44 -7.03
N THR A 144 23.73 -7.59 -6.58
CA THR A 144 22.30 -7.73 -6.87
C THR A 144 21.87 -6.95 -8.11
N ARG A 145 22.80 -6.30 -8.84
CA ARG A 145 22.48 -5.47 -10.02
C ARG A 145 21.91 -6.26 -11.19
N ASP A 146 22.37 -7.49 -11.36
CA ASP A 146 21.92 -8.39 -12.42
C ASP A 146 20.74 -9.28 -11.96
N MET A 147 20.28 -9.12 -10.72
CA MET A 147 19.10 -9.85 -10.25
C MET A 147 17.83 -9.22 -10.84
N PRO A 148 16.87 -10.04 -11.29
CA PRO A 148 15.56 -9.53 -11.70
C PRO A 148 14.91 -8.73 -10.58
N ASN A 149 14.16 -7.69 -10.95
CA ASN A 149 13.41 -6.89 -10.00
C ASN A 149 12.35 -7.77 -9.32
N CYS A 150 12.12 -7.55 -8.03
CA CYS A 150 11.25 -8.38 -7.22
C CYS A 150 10.12 -7.53 -6.64
N PHE A 151 8.89 -7.93 -6.92
CA PHE A 151 7.72 -7.12 -6.60
C PHE A 151 7.14 -7.42 -5.22
N ILE A 152 6.87 -6.38 -4.45
CA ILE A 152 6.27 -6.46 -3.12
C ILE A 152 4.94 -5.71 -3.13
N ILE A 153 3.85 -6.43 -2.93
CA ILE A 153 2.50 -5.84 -2.91
C ILE A 153 2.03 -5.68 -1.46
N ILE A 154 1.69 -4.46 -1.08
CA ILE A 154 1.23 -4.10 0.26
C ILE A 154 -0.12 -3.40 0.12
N ASP A 155 -1.18 -4.08 0.53
CA ASP A 155 -2.55 -3.56 0.51
C ASP A 155 -3.06 -3.28 1.92
N GLY A 156 -3.88 -2.24 2.05
CA GLY A 156 -4.54 -1.88 3.29
C GLY A 156 -3.63 -1.23 4.32
N LEU A 157 -2.59 -0.48 3.93
CA LEU A 157 -1.67 0.18 4.88
C LEU A 157 -2.42 0.96 5.98
N ASP A 158 -3.51 1.63 5.64
CA ASP A 158 -4.41 2.36 6.54
C ASP A 158 -5.20 1.47 7.55
N GLU A 159 -5.13 0.16 7.37
CA GLU A 159 -5.66 -0.85 8.30
C GLU A 159 -4.61 -1.37 9.29
N CYS A 160 -3.34 -0.97 9.15
CA CYS A 160 -2.30 -1.30 10.11
C CYS A 160 -2.57 -0.61 11.45
N ILE A 161 -2.53 -1.39 12.53
CA ILE A 161 -2.80 -0.93 13.90
C ILE A 161 -1.77 -1.52 14.87
N ASN A 162 -1.48 -0.81 15.96
CA ASN A 162 -0.51 -1.28 16.96
C ASN A 162 -1.11 -2.32 17.93
N SER A 163 -1.60 -3.45 17.43
CA SER A 163 -2.27 -4.46 18.28
C SER A 163 -1.40 -5.03 19.41
N ASP A 164 -0.07 -4.94 19.28
CA ASP A 164 0.88 -5.38 20.30
C ASP A 164 0.94 -4.42 21.51
N ARG A 165 0.32 -3.23 21.41
CA ARG A 165 0.13 -2.26 22.49
C ARG A 165 -1.36 -1.98 22.65
N GLU A 166 -2.04 -2.76 23.49
CA GLU A 166 -3.44 -2.50 23.84
C GLU A 166 -3.58 -1.12 24.53
N SER A 167 -4.01 -0.09 23.79
CA SER A 167 -4.42 1.20 24.35
C SER A 167 -5.96 1.31 24.36
N ARG A 168 -6.54 1.54 25.55
CA ARG A 168 -8.01 1.58 25.78
C ARG A 168 -8.64 2.97 25.62
N VAL A 169 -7.97 3.92 24.96
CA VAL A 169 -8.43 5.31 24.82
C VAL A 169 -8.42 5.70 23.35
N GLU A 170 -9.56 6.13 22.82
CA GLU A 170 -9.77 6.41 21.38
C GLU A 170 -8.78 7.42 20.78
N ARG A 171 -8.48 8.52 21.48
CA ARG A 171 -7.48 9.50 20.99
C ARG A 171 -6.07 8.92 20.91
N ARG A 172 -5.66 8.16 21.93
CA ARG A 172 -4.36 7.46 21.92
C ARG A 172 -4.33 6.40 20.84
N TYR A 173 -5.46 5.72 20.62
CA TYR A 173 -5.58 4.71 19.58
C TYR A 173 -5.41 5.31 18.18
N ALA A 174 -6.00 6.49 17.90
CA ALA A 174 -5.79 7.19 16.63
C ALA A 174 -4.34 7.69 16.46
N GLU A 175 -3.74 8.28 17.49
CA GLU A 175 -2.32 8.67 17.49
C GLU A 175 -1.39 7.45 17.30
N ASP A 176 -1.70 6.33 17.96
CA ASP A 176 -0.95 5.07 17.82
C ASP A 176 -1.06 4.50 16.39
N GLN A 177 -2.21 4.66 15.72
CA GLN A 177 -2.41 4.25 14.32
C GLN A 177 -1.57 5.08 13.36
N GLU A 178 -1.64 6.41 13.46
CA GLU A 178 -0.83 7.32 12.64
C GLU A 178 0.66 6.98 12.76
N ILE A 179 1.16 6.90 14.00
CA ILE A 179 2.56 6.57 14.28
C ILE A 179 2.95 5.21 13.68
N VAL A 180 2.08 4.20 13.79
CA VAL A 180 2.37 2.87 13.27
C VAL A 180 2.41 2.85 11.74
N GLN A 181 1.47 3.51 11.07
CA GLN A 181 1.40 3.52 9.62
C GLN A 181 2.56 4.32 9.00
N VAL A 182 2.88 5.48 9.59
CA VAL A 182 4.07 6.27 9.27
C VAL A 182 5.34 5.43 9.46
N ARG A 183 5.42 4.67 10.55
CA ARG A 183 6.57 3.78 10.78
C ARG A 183 6.69 2.66 9.75
N VAL A 184 5.59 2.09 9.26
CA VAL A 184 5.63 1.13 8.15
C VAL A 184 6.15 1.77 6.88
N LEU A 185 5.74 3.01 6.59
CA LEU A 185 6.29 3.79 5.47
C LEU A 185 7.79 4.03 5.62
N ASP A 186 8.27 4.38 6.81
CA ASP A 186 9.71 4.56 7.07
C ASP A 186 10.50 3.28 6.80
N LEU A 187 9.96 2.12 7.19
CA LEU A 187 10.58 0.82 6.92
C LEU A 187 10.64 0.53 5.41
N ILE A 188 9.56 0.84 4.67
CA ILE A 188 9.52 0.70 3.21
C ILE A 188 10.53 1.64 2.56
N HIS A 189 10.61 2.89 3.01
CA HIS A 189 11.59 3.87 2.55
C HIS A 189 13.03 3.37 2.72
N ILE A 190 13.35 2.78 3.88
CA ILE A 190 14.67 2.19 4.13
C ILE A 190 14.97 1.08 3.12
N LEU A 191 14.00 0.21 2.81
CA LEU A 191 14.19 -0.85 1.82
C LEU A 191 14.39 -0.30 0.41
N ALA A 192 13.53 0.62 -0.01
CA ALA A 192 13.58 1.26 -1.32
C ALA A 192 14.91 2.02 -1.54
N SER A 193 15.43 2.66 -0.48
CA SER A 193 16.70 3.38 -0.50
C SER A 193 17.93 2.48 -0.37
N SER A 194 17.76 1.19 -0.09
CA SER A 194 18.87 0.25 0.14
C SER A 194 19.51 -0.31 -1.14
N GLN A 195 19.10 0.16 -2.33
CA GLN A 195 19.58 -0.29 -3.65
C GLN A 195 19.40 -1.81 -3.86
N LEU A 196 18.32 -2.35 -3.32
CA LEU A 196 17.91 -3.74 -3.53
C LEU A 196 17.07 -3.82 -4.81
N PRO A 197 17.02 -4.99 -5.50
CA PRO A 197 16.16 -5.21 -6.66
C PRO A 197 14.70 -5.41 -6.19
N LEU A 198 14.16 -4.44 -5.45
CA LEU A 198 12.84 -4.48 -4.86
C LEU A 198 12.02 -3.29 -5.34
N SER A 199 10.78 -3.56 -5.76
CA SER A 199 9.78 -2.53 -6.05
C SER A 199 8.52 -2.77 -5.24
N PHE A 200 7.86 -1.69 -4.83
CA PHE A 200 6.76 -1.72 -3.87
C PHE A 200 5.49 -1.14 -4.46
N LEU A 201 4.42 -1.92 -4.47
CA LEU A 201 3.08 -1.43 -4.72
C LEU A 201 2.37 -1.22 -3.40
N LEU A 202 2.08 0.04 -3.07
CA LEU A 202 1.35 0.41 -1.87
C LEU A 202 -0.09 0.74 -2.27
N LEU A 203 -1.06 0.09 -1.63
CA LEU A 203 -2.47 0.42 -1.79
C LEU A 203 -3.07 0.80 -0.45
N SER A 204 -3.62 2.02 -0.38
CA SER A 204 -4.23 2.52 0.85
C SER A 204 -5.28 3.59 0.61
N ARG A 205 -6.03 3.92 1.65
CA ARG A 205 -6.76 5.20 1.71
C ARG A 205 -5.76 6.36 1.79
N PRO A 206 -6.10 7.53 1.22
CA PRO A 206 -5.28 8.73 1.35
C PRO A 206 -5.56 9.43 2.68
N GLU A 207 -5.34 8.72 3.80
CA GLU A 207 -5.39 9.34 5.13
C GLU A 207 -4.34 10.46 5.21
N ALA A 208 -4.66 11.57 5.88
CA ALA A 208 -3.89 12.81 5.76
C ALA A 208 -2.41 12.63 6.12
N TRP A 209 -2.11 11.88 7.17
CA TRP A 209 -0.73 11.59 7.60
C TRP A 209 0.00 10.66 6.62
N ILE A 210 -0.67 9.67 6.02
CA ILE A 210 -0.08 8.82 4.98
C ILE A 210 0.30 9.69 3.78
N LYS A 211 -0.64 10.52 3.32
CA LYS A 211 -0.43 11.41 2.17
C LYS A 211 0.73 12.38 2.43
N GLN A 212 0.67 13.10 3.55
CA GLN A 212 1.70 14.06 3.96
C GLN A 212 3.09 13.40 4.06
N HIS A 213 3.16 12.19 4.61
CA HIS A 213 4.43 11.48 4.78
C HIS A 213 5.01 11.00 3.44
N ILE A 214 4.18 10.44 2.55
CA ILE A 214 4.62 9.99 1.22
C ILE A 214 4.98 11.17 0.31
N GLU A 215 4.35 12.33 0.47
CA GLU A 215 4.66 13.56 -0.28
C GLU A 215 5.86 14.34 0.29
N SER A 216 6.42 13.90 1.42
CA SER A 216 7.55 14.56 2.06
C SER A 216 8.87 14.39 1.28
N GLN A 217 9.84 15.25 1.58
CA GLN A 217 11.15 15.29 0.89
C GLN A 217 11.91 13.95 0.93
N GLN A 218 11.75 13.15 1.98
CA GLN A 218 12.40 11.83 2.07
C GLN A 218 11.92 10.84 1.00
N PHE A 219 10.69 10.97 0.51
CA PHE A 219 10.14 10.12 -0.55
C PHE A 219 10.27 10.77 -1.93
N GLU A 220 10.83 11.97 -2.01
CA GLU A 220 11.02 12.70 -3.25
C GLU A 220 11.90 11.88 -4.21
N GLY A 221 11.41 11.70 -5.44
CA GLY A 221 12.08 10.88 -6.44
C GLY A 221 11.93 9.36 -6.26
N LEU A 222 11.32 8.89 -5.16
CA LEU A 222 11.10 7.44 -4.94
C LEU A 222 9.69 6.96 -5.30
N VAL A 223 8.70 7.85 -5.31
CA VAL A 223 7.28 7.48 -5.39
C VAL A 223 6.61 7.94 -6.70
N GLU A 224 5.91 7.02 -7.35
CA GLU A 224 4.91 7.29 -8.37
C GLU A 224 3.50 7.26 -7.77
N PHE A 225 2.71 8.30 -8.05
CA PHE A 225 1.37 8.48 -7.49
C PHE A 225 0.30 8.08 -8.51
N VAL A 226 -0.64 7.24 -8.10
CA VAL A 226 -1.75 6.79 -8.94
C VAL A 226 -3.07 6.90 -8.18
N ASN A 227 -3.95 7.79 -8.64
CA ASN A 227 -5.30 7.92 -8.10
C ASN A 227 -6.30 7.14 -8.97
N ILE A 228 -6.93 6.11 -8.40
CA ILE A 228 -7.92 5.27 -9.11
C ILE A 228 -9.10 6.11 -9.64
N LEU A 229 -9.44 7.22 -8.98
CA LEU A 229 -10.54 8.10 -9.40
C LEU A 229 -10.26 8.81 -10.72
N ASN A 230 -9.00 9.16 -11.00
CA ASN A 230 -8.65 9.86 -12.24
C ASN A 230 -8.82 8.96 -13.46
N ASP A 231 -8.57 7.65 -13.29
CA ASP A 231 -8.74 6.68 -14.37
C ASP A 231 -10.21 6.38 -14.67
N TYR A 232 -11.13 6.56 -13.72
CA TYR A 232 -12.58 6.51 -14.00
C TYR A 232 -13.04 7.59 -14.98
N VAL A 233 -12.52 8.81 -14.81
CA VAL A 233 -12.94 9.98 -15.61
C VAL A 233 -12.43 9.85 -17.05
N ASN A 234 -11.25 9.26 -17.24
CA ASN A 234 -10.62 9.13 -18.56
C ASN A 234 -11.06 7.89 -19.33
N SER A 235 -11.56 6.84 -18.66
CA SER A 235 -11.93 5.57 -19.30
C SER A 235 -13.39 5.49 -19.77
N ASN A 236 -14.25 6.43 -19.40
CA ASN A 236 -15.67 6.40 -19.81
C ASN A 236 -16.33 7.79 -19.81
N PRO A 237 -16.21 8.59 -20.90
CA PRO A 237 -16.93 9.85 -21.03
C PRO A 237 -18.47 9.70 -21.10
N ASP A 238 -18.97 8.52 -21.54
CA ASP A 238 -20.40 8.27 -21.80
C ASP A 238 -21.17 7.58 -20.65
N LEU A 239 -20.52 7.18 -19.55
CA LEU A 239 -21.19 6.59 -18.37
C LEU A 239 -21.41 7.59 -17.22
N THR A 240 -21.15 8.87 -17.47
CA THR A 240 -21.35 9.98 -16.53
C THR A 240 -22.78 10.08 -15.98
N HIS A 241 -23.76 9.44 -16.63
CA HIS A 241 -25.17 9.54 -16.27
C HIS A 241 -25.88 8.25 -15.82
N SER A 242 -25.18 7.16 -15.48
CA SER A 242 -25.90 5.90 -15.15
C SER A 242 -25.34 5.08 -13.99
N THR A 243 -24.87 5.73 -12.93
CA THR A 243 -24.81 5.06 -11.61
C THR A 243 -25.49 5.90 -10.53
N PRO A 244 -26.17 5.28 -9.56
CA PRO A 244 -26.74 6.00 -8.41
C PRO A 244 -25.67 6.77 -7.61
N PHE A 245 -24.42 6.30 -7.65
CA PHE A 245 -23.29 6.87 -6.93
C PHE A 245 -22.71 8.14 -7.57
N SER A 246 -22.60 8.22 -8.89
CA SER A 246 -22.15 9.47 -9.56
C SER A 246 -23.15 10.60 -9.37
N SER A 247 -24.45 10.27 -9.42
CA SER A 247 -25.54 11.22 -9.18
C SER A 247 -25.55 11.75 -7.75
N LEU A 248 -25.25 10.90 -6.75
CA LEU A 248 -25.11 11.30 -5.35
C LEU A 248 -23.88 12.20 -5.12
N TYR A 249 -22.75 11.89 -5.75
CA TYR A 249 -21.53 12.69 -5.65
C TYR A 249 -21.64 14.06 -6.33
N GLU A 250 -22.27 14.11 -7.50
CA GLU A 250 -22.61 15.37 -8.20
C GLU A 250 -23.57 16.22 -7.38
N LEU A 251 -24.64 15.62 -6.86
CA LEU A 251 -25.61 16.30 -5.98
C LEU A 251 -24.95 16.84 -4.70
N TYR A 252 -24.05 16.06 -4.10
CA TYR A 252 -23.25 16.47 -2.94
C TYR A 252 -22.36 17.69 -3.26
N ARG A 253 -21.62 17.65 -4.37
CA ARG A 253 -20.82 18.81 -4.83
C ARG A 253 -21.69 20.04 -5.09
N GLN A 254 -22.88 19.84 -5.65
CA GLN A 254 -23.80 20.92 -5.95
C GLN A 254 -24.31 21.59 -4.66
N ILE A 255 -24.69 20.79 -3.66
CA ILE A 255 -25.13 21.27 -2.34
C ILE A 255 -24.03 22.10 -1.66
N LEU A 256 -22.78 21.63 -1.67
CA LEU A 256 -21.63 22.35 -1.09
C LEU A 256 -21.28 23.66 -1.81
N ARG A 257 -21.54 23.73 -3.12
CA ARG A 257 -21.35 24.95 -3.92
C ARG A 257 -22.46 25.97 -3.70
N THR A 258 -23.67 25.52 -3.38
CA THR A 258 -24.83 26.40 -3.13
C THR A 258 -25.05 26.77 -1.66
N CYS A 259 -24.24 26.22 -0.73
CA CYS A 259 -24.36 26.52 0.69
C CYS A 259 -23.87 27.96 1.02
N PRO A 260 -24.65 28.77 1.76
CA PRO A 260 -24.20 30.08 2.24
C PRO A 260 -22.96 29.97 3.13
N GLU A 261 -22.00 30.90 3.00
CA GLU A 261 -20.70 30.83 3.68
C GLU A 261 -20.79 30.67 5.20
N GLY A 262 -21.75 31.35 5.84
CA GLY A 262 -21.97 31.27 7.29
C GLY A 262 -22.44 29.91 7.81
N ASN A 263 -22.93 29.04 6.93
CA ASN A 263 -23.44 27.70 7.27
C ASN A 263 -22.55 26.58 6.73
N ARG A 264 -21.46 26.92 6.04
CA ARG A 264 -20.60 25.95 5.36
C ARG A 264 -19.90 25.02 6.34
N SER A 265 -19.44 25.54 7.48
CA SER A 265 -18.82 24.72 8.53
C SER A 265 -19.79 23.71 9.14
N VAL A 266 -21.01 24.14 9.47
CA VAL A 266 -22.06 23.28 10.02
C VAL A 266 -22.49 22.21 9.01
N MET A 267 -22.53 22.55 7.72
CA MET A 267 -22.86 21.58 6.67
C MET A 267 -21.73 20.58 6.44
N ILE A 268 -20.47 21.01 6.55
CA ILE A 268 -19.30 20.11 6.57
C ILE A 268 -19.35 19.18 7.77
N ASP A 269 -19.74 19.66 8.96
CA ASP A 269 -19.85 18.85 10.17
C ASP A 269 -20.99 17.82 10.08
N VAL A 270 -22.19 18.22 9.60
CA VAL A 270 -23.33 17.29 9.41
C VAL A 270 -23.02 16.23 8.35
N LEU A 271 -22.28 16.59 7.30
CA LEU A 271 -21.81 15.64 6.30
C LEU A 271 -20.67 14.78 6.83
N GLY A 272 -19.80 15.32 7.70
CA GLY A 272 -18.74 14.62 8.42
C GLY A 272 -19.25 13.62 9.47
N GLU A 273 -20.43 13.83 10.05
CA GLU A 273 -21.09 12.84 10.91
C GLU A 273 -21.77 11.71 10.12
N LEU A 274 -22.20 11.98 8.89
CA LEU A 274 -22.56 10.93 7.91
C LEU A 274 -21.31 10.25 7.31
N TYR A 275 -20.15 10.93 7.36
CA TYR A 275 -18.82 10.54 6.90
C TYR A 275 -17.81 10.42 8.06
N VAL A 276 -18.12 9.64 9.10
CA VAL A 276 -17.06 9.17 10.05
C VAL A 276 -16.00 8.30 9.33
N GLY A 277 -16.07 8.16 8.00
CA GLY A 277 -14.91 7.98 7.13
C GLY A 277 -14.67 9.17 6.21
N SER A 278 -13.55 9.88 6.45
CA SER A 278 -12.78 10.73 5.50
C SER A 278 -12.95 12.27 5.60
N PHE A 279 -11.79 12.89 5.87
CA PHE A 279 -11.51 14.25 6.35
C PHE A 279 -11.49 15.37 5.29
N CYS A 280 -11.58 16.59 5.85
CA CYS A 280 -10.94 17.88 5.55
C CYS A 280 -10.80 18.37 4.10
N PHE A 281 -11.40 19.54 3.88
CA PHE A 281 -11.17 20.45 2.76
C PHE A 281 -9.80 21.13 2.89
N ASP A 282 -9.00 21.10 1.82
CA ASP A 282 -7.88 22.01 1.63
C ASP A 282 -8.42 23.40 1.24
N ASP A 283 -7.92 24.41 1.96
CA ASP A 283 -8.02 25.83 1.65
C ASP A 283 -7.23 26.15 0.39
N ASP A 284 -7.93 26.46 -0.70
CA ASP A 284 -7.37 27.25 -1.81
C ASP A 284 -8.52 27.96 -2.55
N VAL A 285 -8.91 29.12 -2.03
CA VAL A 285 -9.59 30.15 -2.82
C VAL A 285 -8.83 31.44 -2.68
N ALA A 286 -8.06 31.75 -3.72
CA ALA A 286 -7.50 33.06 -3.97
C ALA A 286 -8.63 34.12 -3.96
N MET A 287 -8.44 35.13 -3.12
CA MET A 287 -9.24 36.36 -3.07
C MET A 287 -9.04 37.20 -4.35
N PRO A 288 -10.11 37.81 -4.90
CA PRO A 288 -10.07 39.17 -5.41
C PRO A 288 -10.47 40.19 -4.35
#